data_AF-A0A2E1QL19-F1
#
_entry.id   AF-A0A2E1QL19-F1
#
_cell.length_a   1.000
_cell.length_b   1.000
_cell.length_c   1.000
_cell.angle_alpha   90.00
_cell.angle_beta   90.00
_cell.angle_gamma   90.00
#
_symmetry.space_group_name_H-M   'P 1'
#
loop_
_entity.id
_entity.type
_entity.pdbx_description
1 polymer ?
#
loop_
_entity_poly.entity_id
_entity_poly.type
_entity_poly.pdbx_seq_one_letter_code
_entity_poly.pdbx_strand_id
1 'polypeptide(L)' 'MPIIKLKDTESFDAGLRRFKRSCDKAGVIAEVRKREFYEKPTSVRKRKAAAAVKRASKRRKLGTMPPLRARF' A
#
# COMPACT_ATOMS: atom_id res chain seq x y z
N MET A 1 -9.93 -2.18 9.31
CA MET A 1 -10.82 -2.01 8.15
C MET A 1 -11.15 -0.53 8.00
N PRO A 2 -11.25 0.02 6.78
CA PRO A 2 -11.49 1.45 6.57
C PRO A 2 -12.95 1.84 6.84
N ILE A 3 -13.15 2.95 7.56
CA ILE A 3 -14.45 3.55 7.84
C ILE A 3 -14.45 4.94 7.23
N ILE A 4 -15.45 5.28 6.43
CA ILE A 4 -15.60 6.59 5.81
C ILE A 4 -16.95 7.15 6.18
N LYS A 5 -16.95 8.35 6.76
CA LYS A 5 -18.16 9.13 7.03
C LYS A 5 -18.40 10.02 5.82
N LEU A 6 -19.49 9.79 5.09
CA LEU A 6 -19.96 10.72 4.07
C LEU A 6 -20.61 11.92 4.76
N LYS A 7 -20.45 13.10 4.17
CA LYS A 7 -21.12 14.33 4.57
C LYS A 7 -22.14 14.65 3.48
N ASP A 8 -23.31 15.19 3.83
CA ASP A 8 -24.43 15.41 2.90
C ASP A 8 -24.11 16.38 1.74
N THR A 9 -23.00 17.11 1.84
CA THR A 9 -22.48 18.01 0.80
C THR A 9 -21.68 17.29 -0.30
N GLU A 10 -21.45 15.98 -0.20
CA GLU A 10 -20.69 15.20 -1.17
C GLU A 10 -21.57 14.22 -1.95
N SER A 11 -21.32 14.10 -3.26
CA SER A 11 -21.95 13.06 -4.07
C SER A 11 -21.48 11.66 -3.63
N PHE A 12 -22.41 10.70 -3.61
CA PHE A 12 -22.16 9.31 -3.24
C PHE A 12 -20.97 8.67 -3.98
N ASP A 13 -20.79 9.00 -5.27
CA ASP A 13 -19.70 8.47 -6.09
C ASP A 13 -18.31 8.94 -5.58
N ALA A 14 -18.22 10.16 -5.07
CA ALA A 14 -16.98 10.67 -4.48
C ALA A 14 -16.61 9.90 -3.20
N GLY A 15 -17.60 9.56 -2.37
CA GLY A 15 -17.40 8.73 -1.18
C GLY A 15 -16.98 7.30 -1.53
N LEU A 16 -17.60 6.69 -2.55
CA LEU A 16 -17.22 5.36 -3.03
C LEU A 16 -15.78 5.33 -3.54
N ARG A 17 -15.36 6.37 -4.26
CA ARG A 17 -13.98 6.48 -4.75
C ARG A 17 -12.98 6.61 -3.61
N ARG A 18 -13.31 7.36 -2.55
CA ARG A 18 -12.48 7.44 -1.32
C ARG A 18 -12.43 6.10 -0.59
N PHE A 19 -13.54 5.35 -0.56
CA PHE A 19 -13.60 4.03 0.05
C PHE A 19 -12.67 3.04 -0.64
N LYS A 20 -12.75 2.95 -1.97
CA LYS A 20 -11.86 2.12 -2.78
C LYS A 20 -10.39 2.47 -2.52
N ARG A 21 -10.03 3.75 -2.55
CA ARG A 21 -8.66 4.21 -2.21
C ARG A 21 -8.23 3.85 -0.79
N SER A 22 -9.15 3.93 0.19
CA SER A 22 -8.85 3.58 1.57
C SER A 22 -8.65 2.07 1.77
N CYS A 23 -9.42 1.24 1.07
CA CYS A 23 -9.24 -0.21 1.02
C CYS A 23 -7.90 -0.60 0.38
N ASP A 24 -7.53 0.07 -0.72
CA ASP A 24 -6.26 -0.14 -1.41
C ASP A 24 -5.07 0.29 -0.53
N LYS A 25 -5.18 1.45 0.13
CA LYS A 25 -4.14 1.97 1.04
C LYS A 25 -3.97 1.07 2.26
N ALA A 26 -5.06 0.56 2.82
CA ALA A 26 -5.03 -0.41 3.91
C ALA A 26 -4.50 -1.78 3.46
N GLY A 27 -4.44 -2.06 2.16
CA GLY A 27 -3.88 -3.29 1.62
C GLY A 27 -4.75 -4.52 1.85
N VAL A 28 -6.05 -4.34 2.16
CA VAL A 28 -6.99 -5.43 2.52
C VAL A 28 -7.03 -6.50 1.43
N ILE A 29 -7.16 -6.09 0.16
CA ILE A 29 -7.18 -7.02 -0.99
C ILE A 29 -5.84 -7.77 -1.13
N ALA A 30 -4.73 -7.09 -0.87
CA ALA A 30 -3.40 -7.69 -0.93
C ALA A 30 -3.13 -8.63 0.24
N GLU A 31 -3.83 -8.49 1.37
CA GLU A 31 -3.76 -9.43 2.48
C GLU A 31 -4.58 -10.69 2.23
N VAL A 32 -5.79 -10.56 1.69
CA VAL A 32 -6.64 -11.70 1.32
C VAL A 32 -5.89 -12.62 0.35
N ARG A 33 -5.33 -12.06 -0.74
CA ARG A 33 -4.53 -12.81 -1.72
C ARG A 33 -3.28 -13.49 -1.16
N LYS A 34 -2.72 -12.99 -0.05
CA LYS A 34 -1.57 -13.62 0.62
C LYS A 34 -1.99 -14.75 1.55
N ARG A 35 -3.22 -14.73 2.05
CA ARG A 35 -3.77 -15.70 3.00
C ARG A 35 -4.53 -16.83 2.31
N GLU A 36 -4.91 -16.66 1.05
CA GLU A 36 -5.58 -17.69 0.23
C GLU A 36 -4.79 -19.02 0.15
N PHE A 37 -3.46 -18.96 0.20
CA PHE A 37 -2.61 -20.15 0.10
C PHE A 37 -1.51 -20.13 1.16
N TYR A 38 -1.15 -21.31 1.67
CA TYR A 38 0.02 -21.46 2.54
C TYR A 38 1.29 -21.13 1.75
N GLU A 39 1.99 -20.08 2.19
CA GLU A 39 3.29 -19.71 1.65
C GLU A 39 4.37 -20.14 2.65
N LYS A 40 5.35 -20.94 2.19
CA LYS A 40 6.49 -21.32 3.02
C LYS A 40 7.19 -20.06 3.57
N PRO A 41 7.73 -20.10 4.81
CA PRO A 41 8.34 -18.92 5.43
C PRO A 41 9.49 -18.32 4.61
N THR A 42 10.22 -19.14 3.86
CA THR A 42 11.29 -18.72 2.94
C THR A 42 10.76 -17.90 1.75
N SER A 43 9.65 -18.32 1.14
CA SER A 43 9.00 -17.58 0.06
C SER A 43 8.42 -16.24 0.55
N VAL A 44 7.87 -16.19 1.76
CA VAL A 44 7.41 -14.94 2.39
C VAL A 44 8.57 -13.94 2.52
N ARG A 45 9.74 -14.39 2.99
CA ARG A 45 10.95 -13.55 3.11
C ARG A 45 11.41 -13.03 1.76
N LYS A 46 11.49 -13.88 0.74
CA LYS A 46 11.87 -13.50 -0.64
C LYS A 46 10.88 -12.49 -1.24
N ARG A 47 9.57 -12.70 -1.05
CA ARG A 47 8.51 -11.80 -1.52
C ARG A 47 8.61 -10.41 -0.86
N LYS A 48 8.85 -10.36 0.45
CA LYS A 48 9.03 -9.10 1.19
C LYS A 48 10.27 -8.32 0.71
N ALA A 49 11.40 -9.00 0.49
CA ALA A 49 12.61 -8.38 -0.01
C ALA A 49 12.41 -7.79 -1.42
N ALA A 50 11.81 -8.56 -2.34
CA ALA A 50 11.51 -8.08 -3.69
C ALA A 50 10.56 -6.86 -3.67
N ALA A 51 9.55 -6.85 -2.78
CA ALA A 51 8.64 -5.72 -2.63
C ALA A 51 9.35 -4.46 -2.10
N ALA A 52 10.32 -4.59 -1.18
CA ALA A 52 11.11 -3.47 -0.68
C ALA A 52 11.99 -2.86 -1.77
N VAL A 53 12.67 -3.69 -2.56
CA VAL A 53 13.50 -3.23 -3.69
C VAL A 53 12.64 -2.49 -4.73
N LYS A 54 11.46 -3.03 -5.09
CA LYS A 54 10.52 -2.37 -6.01
C LYS A 54 10.02 -1.02 -5.48
N ARG A 55 9.78 -0.89 -4.17
CA ARG A 55 9.39 0.39 -3.55
C ARG A 55 10.53 1.41 -3.59
N ALA A 56 11.75 0.98 -3.26
CA ALA A 56 12.93 1.85 -3.29
C ALA A 56 13.24 2.36 -4.70
N SER A 57 13.15 1.49 -5.71
CA SER A 57 13.37 1.89 -7.11
C SER A 57 12.30 2.88 -7.59
N LYS A 58 11.03 2.69 -7.21
CA LYS A 58 9.94 3.63 -7.50
C LYS A 58 10.19 4.99 -6.84
N ARG A 59 10.62 5.02 -5.57
CA ARG A 59 10.92 6.27 -4.84
C ARG A 59 12.10 7.03 -5.48
N ARG A 60 13.13 6.32 -5.93
CA ARG A 60 14.26 6.90 -6.66
C ARG A 60 13.83 7.52 -7.99
N LYS A 61 12.98 6.83 -8.77
CA LYS A 61 12.43 7.35 -10.03
C LYS A 61 11.57 8.62 -9.83
N LEU A 62 10.83 8.70 -8.73
CA LEU A 62 9.96 9.83 -8.42
C LEU A 62 10.71 11.05 -7.86
N GLY A 63 12.03 10.98 -7.63
CA GLY A 63 12.81 12.08 -7.02
C GLY A 63 12.53 12.34 -5.55
N THR A 64 11.70 11.52 -4.88
CA THR A 64 11.27 11.71 -3.48
C THR A 64 12.18 10.99 -2.47
N MET A 65 13.39 10.59 -2.87
CA MET A 65 14.38 10.06 -1.95
C MET A 65 15.11 11.22 -1.26
N PRO A 66 15.06 11.33 0.08
CA PRO A 66 15.94 12.26 0.77
C PRO A 66 17.39 11.84 0.51
N PRO A 67 18.31 12.81 0.28
CA PRO A 67 19.71 12.50 0.04
C PRO A 67 20.28 11.73 1.24
N LEU A 68 21.16 10.76 0.98
CA LEU A 68 21.81 9.91 1.99
C LEU A 68 22.77 10.69 2.93
N ARG A 69 22.71 12.02 2.93
CA ARG A 69 23.71 12.96 3.44
C ARG A 69 23.18 13.86 4.55
N ALA A 70 22.28 13.35 5.39
CA ALA A 70 21.75 14.03 6.59
C ALA A 70 21.92 13.15 7.85
N ARG A 71 23.09 12.52 7.96
CA ARG A 71 23.56 11.82 9.17
C ARG A 71 25.03 12.16 9.36
N PHE A 72 25.28 13.41 9.71
CA PHE A 72 26.39 13.89 10.54
C PHE A 72 25.85 15.11 11.28
#